data_AF-A0A8X6J315-F1
#
_entry.id   AF-A0A8X6J315-F1
#
_cell.length_a   1.000
_cell.length_b   1.000
_cell.length_c   1.000
_cell.angle_alpha   90.00
_cell.angle_beta   90.00
_cell.angle_gamma   90.00
#
_symmetry.space_group_name_H-M   'P 1'
#
loop_
_entity.id
_entity.type
_entity.pdbx_description
1 polymer ?
#
loop_
_entity_poly.entity_id
_entity_poly.type
_entity_poly.pdbx_seq_one_letter_code
_entity_poly.pdbx_strand_id
1 'polypeptide(L)'
;MALSDSDLAFEGLEDHLEEIRASDAHYITQWDWSQLRNLRKINTIDIHLISMYSIEQQFPSLESLQWLSISKAEISFIHPKAFRGLTHLKMLILKENEITEMSRKMLPNPAKELFLIDLRYLIDNFFSQYSNLSSF
;
A
#
# COMPACT_ATOMS: atom_id res chain seq x y z
N MET A 1 12.33 11.66 27.76
CA MET A 1 12.65 12.68 26.74
C MET A 1 11.53 12.59 25.74
N ALA A 2 10.56 13.50 25.82
CA ALA A 2 9.30 13.40 25.07
C ALA A 2 9.57 13.64 23.59
N LEU A 3 9.32 12.63 22.77
CA LEU A 3 9.33 12.73 21.31
C LEU A 3 7.92 13.18 20.91
N SER A 4 7.78 14.49 20.65
CA SER A 4 6.62 15.29 20.20
C SER A 4 5.30 15.26 21.01
N ASP A 5 4.74 16.46 21.27
CA ASP A 5 3.39 16.71 21.80
C ASP A 5 2.31 16.64 20.68
N SER A 6 2.55 15.83 19.65
CA SER A 6 1.73 15.80 18.43
C SER A 6 1.11 14.43 18.22
N ASP A 7 -0.15 14.41 17.79
CA ASP A 7 -0.88 13.19 17.41
C ASP A 7 -0.33 12.55 16.11
N LEU A 8 0.69 13.17 15.49
CA LEU A 8 1.38 12.67 14.30
C LEU A 8 2.69 11.97 14.67
N ALA A 9 2.76 10.67 14.38
CA ALA A 9 3.94 9.84 14.66
C ALA A 9 5.22 10.27 13.91
N PHE A 10 5.09 11.02 12.81
CA PHE A 10 6.21 11.43 11.94
C PHE A 10 6.36 12.95 11.81
N GLU A 11 5.88 13.72 12.78
CA GLU A 11 6.07 15.16 12.79
C GLU A 11 7.57 15.54 12.72
N GLY A 12 7.89 16.54 11.91
CA GLY A 12 9.26 17.04 11.70
C GLY A 12 10.06 16.28 10.64
N LEU A 13 9.51 15.18 10.11
CA LEU A 13 10.15 14.35 9.08
C LEU A 13 9.61 14.59 7.67
N GLU A 14 8.73 15.58 7.50
CA GLU A 14 7.96 15.80 6.28
C GLU A 14 8.84 15.97 5.02
N ASP A 15 9.97 16.66 5.17
CA ASP A 15 10.93 16.96 4.09
C ASP A 15 12.17 16.07 4.06
N HIS A 16 12.21 15.00 4.86
CA HIS A 16 13.42 14.20 5.06
C HIS A 16 13.18 12.70 4.94
N LEU A 17 12.03 12.20 5.40
CA LEU A 17 11.76 10.76 5.38
C LEU A 17 11.43 10.29 3.96
N GLU A 18 12.30 9.47 3.41
CA GLU A 18 12.19 8.95 2.04
C GLU A 18 11.77 7.49 2.00
N GLU A 19 11.96 6.75 3.09
CA GLU A 19 11.74 5.31 3.11
C GLU A 19 11.23 4.82 4.46
N ILE A 20 10.21 3.96 4.42
CA ILE A 20 9.70 3.20 5.55
C ILE A 20 9.83 1.72 5.24
N ARG A 21 10.51 0.98 6.10
CA ARG A 21 10.59 -0.49 6.05
C ARG A 21 10.10 -1.08 7.36
N ALA A 22 9.24 -2.08 7.26
CA ALA A 22 8.81 -2.88 8.40
C ALA A 22 8.75 -4.36 8.02
N SER A 23 9.31 -5.19 8.89
CA SER A 23 9.33 -6.64 8.70
C SER A 23 9.13 -7.34 10.04
N ASP A 24 8.53 -8.51 10.03
CA ASP A 24 8.45 -9.39 11.22
C ASP A 24 7.76 -8.71 12.41
N ALA A 25 6.72 -7.93 12.09
CA ALA A 25 5.97 -7.12 13.05
C ALA A 25 4.59 -7.73 13.31
N HIS A 26 4.58 -8.93 13.89
CA HIS A 26 3.37 -9.72 14.12
C HIS A 26 2.32 -9.08 15.04
N TYR A 27 2.71 -8.08 15.84
CA TYR A 27 1.79 -7.35 16.72
C TYR A 27 1.13 -6.15 16.03
N ILE A 28 1.59 -5.77 14.83
CA ILE A 28 0.97 -4.69 14.04
C ILE A 28 -0.11 -5.31 13.18
N THR A 29 -1.33 -5.31 13.71
CA THR A 29 -2.51 -5.84 13.01
C THR A 29 -3.21 -4.81 12.15
N GLN A 30 -2.93 -3.52 12.36
CA GLN A 30 -3.47 -2.42 11.56
C GLN A 30 -2.42 -1.32 11.41
N TRP A 31 -2.42 -0.67 10.24
CA TRP A 31 -1.58 0.50 9.98
C TRP A 31 -2.47 1.71 9.75
N ASP A 32 -2.29 2.75 10.57
CA ASP A 32 -2.92 4.04 10.34
C ASP A 32 -2.16 4.81 9.26
N TRP A 33 -2.55 4.62 8.00
CA TRP A 33 -1.93 5.30 6.86
C TRP A 33 -2.07 6.82 6.93
N SER A 34 -3.03 7.35 7.71
CA SER A 34 -3.23 8.80 7.86
C SER A 34 -2.07 9.50 8.56
N GLN A 35 -1.21 8.75 9.26
CA GLN A 35 0.03 9.25 9.88
C GLN A 35 1.04 9.71 8.84
N LEU A 36 0.96 9.23 7.60
CA LEU A 36 1.88 9.54 6.52
C LEU A 36 1.49 10.81 5.74
N ARG A 37 0.33 11.42 6.07
CA ARG A 37 -0.31 12.46 5.23
C ARG A 37 0.52 13.70 4.92
N ASN A 38 1.53 13.99 5.74
CA ASN A 38 2.39 15.17 5.57
C ASN A 38 3.77 14.85 4.98
N LEU A 39 4.09 13.57 4.74
CA LEU A 39 5.39 13.16 4.24
C LEU A 39 5.53 13.50 2.75
N ARG A 40 6.30 14.55 2.47
CA ARG A 40 6.48 15.08 1.11
C ARG A 40 7.56 14.35 0.32
N LYS A 41 8.50 13.68 1.00
CA LYS A 41 9.61 12.97 0.35
C LYS A 41 9.52 11.45 0.38
N ILE A 42 8.51 10.87 1.01
CA ILE A 42 8.36 9.41 1.09
C ILE A 42 8.26 8.82 -0.32
N ASN A 43 9.23 7.99 -0.68
CA ASN A 43 9.35 7.39 -2.01
C ASN A 43 9.08 5.88 -1.97
N THR A 44 9.47 5.22 -0.88
CA THR A 44 9.37 3.76 -0.71
C THR A 44 8.67 3.42 0.60
N ILE A 45 7.66 2.56 0.50
CA ILE A 45 7.07 1.85 1.63
C ILE A 45 7.20 0.36 1.31
N ASP A 46 7.97 -0.36 2.13
CA ASP A 46 8.12 -1.80 2.02
C ASP A 46 7.81 -2.48 3.35
N ILE A 47 6.70 -3.22 3.34
CA ILE A 47 6.16 -3.87 4.51
C ILE A 47 5.94 -5.33 4.16
N HIS A 48 6.50 -6.22 4.96
CA HIS A 48 6.33 -7.64 4.75
C HIS A 48 6.31 -8.44 6.04
N LEU A 49 5.74 -9.64 6.01
CA LEU A 49 5.66 -10.51 7.19
C LEU A 49 4.97 -9.81 8.38
N ILE A 50 3.76 -9.31 8.14
CA ILE A 50 2.89 -8.71 9.17
C ILE A 50 1.51 -9.37 9.09
N SER A 51 0.66 -9.22 10.11
CA SER A 51 -0.68 -9.82 10.09
C SER A 51 -1.74 -8.73 9.96
N MET A 52 -1.79 -8.07 8.79
CA MET A 52 -2.66 -6.90 8.56
C MET A 52 -4.10 -7.31 8.22
N TYR A 53 -4.31 -8.45 7.57
CA TYR A 53 -5.60 -9.02 7.14
C TYR A 53 -6.40 -8.19 6.10
N SER A 54 -6.37 -6.86 6.17
CA SER A 54 -7.16 -5.97 5.32
C SER A 54 -6.51 -4.58 5.14
N ILE A 55 -6.76 -3.95 3.99
CA ILE A 55 -6.51 -2.51 3.78
C ILE A 55 -7.85 -1.82 3.71
N GLU A 56 -8.37 -1.35 4.84
CA GLU A 56 -9.74 -0.82 4.93
C GLU A 56 -9.87 0.66 4.57
N GLN A 57 -8.74 1.37 4.57
CA GLN A 57 -8.69 2.82 4.35
C GLN A 57 -7.98 3.16 3.04
N GLN A 58 -8.30 4.34 2.54
CA GLN A 58 -7.53 4.95 1.46
C GLN A 58 -6.23 5.51 2.02
N PHE A 59 -5.11 5.26 1.32
CA PHE A 59 -3.85 5.92 1.59
C PHE A 59 -3.99 7.44 1.40
N PRO A 60 -3.33 8.27 2.21
CA PRO A 60 -3.24 9.70 1.90
C PRO A 60 -2.60 9.90 0.53
N SER A 61 -2.81 11.06 -0.07
CA SER A 61 -2.09 11.44 -1.29
C SER A 61 -0.61 11.59 -0.97
N LEU A 62 0.18 10.60 -1.37
CA LEU A 62 1.64 10.58 -1.22
C LEU A 62 2.26 10.84 -2.58
N GLU A 63 2.37 12.12 -2.95
CA GLU A 63 2.76 12.55 -4.31
C GLU A 63 4.17 12.10 -4.72
N SER A 64 5.04 11.78 -3.75
CA SER A 64 6.39 11.29 -4.03
C SER A 64 6.52 9.77 -4.03
N LEU A 65 5.48 9.04 -3.62
CA LEU A 65 5.55 7.60 -3.44
C LEU A 65 5.60 6.89 -4.80
N GLN A 66 6.68 6.13 -5.02
CA GLN A 66 6.93 5.42 -6.27
C GLN A 66 6.89 3.90 -6.09
N TRP A 67 7.27 3.40 -4.91
CA TRP A 67 7.28 1.98 -4.58
C TRP A 67 6.39 1.71 -3.37
N LEU A 68 5.39 0.84 -3.55
CA LEU A 68 4.60 0.29 -2.46
C LEU A 68 4.64 -1.24 -2.50
N SER A 69 5.18 -1.84 -1.45
CA SER A 69 5.21 -3.28 -1.23
C SER A 69 4.53 -3.63 0.07
N ILE A 70 3.49 -4.47 -0.02
CA ILE A 70 2.82 -5.07 1.13
C ILE A 70 2.66 -6.56 0.84
N SER A 71 3.63 -7.36 1.28
CA SER A 71 3.73 -8.78 0.93
C SER A 71 3.64 -9.67 2.17
N LYS A 72 3.11 -10.90 2.05
CA LYS A 72 2.99 -11.81 3.21
C LYS A 72 2.28 -11.14 4.39
N ALA A 73 1.16 -10.49 4.09
CA ALA A 73 0.40 -9.69 5.05
C ALA A 73 -0.98 -10.28 5.39
N GLU A 74 -1.28 -11.49 4.90
CA GLU A 74 -2.57 -12.17 5.03
C GLU A 74 -3.74 -11.31 4.50
N ILE A 75 -3.47 -10.37 3.59
CA ILE A 75 -4.48 -9.43 3.12
C ILE A 75 -5.50 -10.18 2.25
N SER A 76 -6.77 -10.18 2.66
CA SER A 76 -7.88 -10.76 1.90
C SER A 76 -8.81 -9.71 1.31
N PHE A 77 -8.87 -8.52 1.93
CA PHE A 77 -9.71 -7.40 1.52
C PHE A 77 -8.90 -6.12 1.28
N ILE A 78 -9.20 -5.42 0.18
CA ILE A 78 -8.65 -4.10 -0.13
C ILE A 78 -9.81 -3.14 -0.41
N HIS A 79 -9.80 -1.99 0.25
CA HIS A 79 -10.80 -0.95 0.05
C HIS A 79 -10.86 -0.50 -1.42
N PRO A 80 -12.04 -0.29 -2.04
CA PRO A 80 -12.19 0.04 -3.46
C PRO A 80 -11.51 1.31 -3.97
N LYS A 81 -10.91 2.11 -3.08
CA LYS A 81 -10.13 3.31 -3.40
C LYS A 81 -8.77 3.34 -2.67
N ALA A 82 -8.30 2.20 -2.15
CA ALA A 82 -7.13 2.09 -1.29
C ALA A 82 -5.92 2.88 -1.83
N PHE A 83 -5.57 2.69 -3.10
CA PHE A 83 -4.38 3.28 -3.73
C PHE A 83 -4.69 4.45 -4.66
N ARG A 84 -5.94 4.94 -4.66
CA ARG A 84 -6.42 5.91 -5.66
C ARG A 84 -5.59 7.21 -5.71
N GLY A 85 -5.12 7.68 -4.55
CA GLY A 85 -4.33 8.91 -4.41
C GLY A 85 -2.85 8.77 -4.72
N LEU A 86 -2.34 7.56 -4.99
CA LEU A 86 -0.92 7.29 -5.24
C LEU A 86 -0.58 7.51 -6.74
N THR A 87 -0.82 8.71 -7.24
CA THR A 87 -0.80 9.08 -8.67
C THR A 87 0.54 8.91 -9.37
N HIS A 88 1.64 8.96 -8.62
CA HIS A 88 3.02 8.79 -9.09
C HIS A 88 3.59 7.38 -8.81
N LEU A 89 2.73 6.45 -8.35
CA LEU A 89 3.15 5.09 -8.04
C LEU A 89 3.61 4.37 -9.32
N LYS A 90 4.80 3.77 -9.26
CA LYS A 90 5.44 3.04 -10.36
C LYS A 90 5.29 1.53 -10.19
N MET A 91 5.41 1.07 -8.95
CA MET A 91 5.40 -0.35 -8.60
C MET A 91 4.48 -0.61 -7.42
N LEU A 92 3.53 -1.51 -7.62
CA LEU A 92 2.64 -2.04 -6.58
C LEU A 92 2.90 -3.54 -6.41
N ILE A 93 3.40 -3.95 -5.26
CA ILE A 93 3.70 -5.34 -4.94
C ILE A 93 2.76 -5.82 -3.83
N LEU A 94 1.90 -6.78 -4.14
CA LEU A 94 0.92 -7.37 -3.23
C LEU A 94 1.03 -8.90 -3.20
N LYS A 95 2.19 -9.44 -3.55
CA LYS A 95 2.44 -10.89 -3.65
C LYS A 95 2.27 -11.59 -2.30
N GLU A 96 2.00 -12.90 -2.36
CA GLU A 96 1.92 -13.77 -1.18
C GLU A 96 0.90 -13.24 -0.15
N ASN A 97 -0.25 -12.77 -0.62
CA ASN A 97 -1.42 -12.40 0.19
C ASN A 97 -2.61 -13.31 -0.16
N GLU A 98 -3.74 -13.11 0.52
CA GLU A 98 -4.98 -13.87 0.33
C GLU A 98 -6.02 -13.12 -0.51
N ILE A 99 -5.57 -12.13 -1.30
CA ILE A 99 -6.43 -11.26 -2.10
C ILE A 99 -7.16 -12.12 -3.13
N THR A 100 -8.49 -12.02 -3.14
CA THR A 100 -9.36 -12.79 -4.03
C THR A 100 -9.93 -11.95 -5.17
N GLU A 101 -10.01 -10.63 -4.97
CA GLU A 101 -10.56 -9.68 -5.92
C GLU A 101 -9.68 -8.42 -6.06
N MET A 102 -9.57 -7.95 -7.29
CA MET A 102 -8.99 -6.65 -7.63
C MET A 102 -9.85 -5.94 -8.68
N SER A 103 -9.96 -4.62 -8.56
CA SER A 103 -10.67 -3.79 -9.54
C SER A 103 -9.91 -2.52 -9.88
N ARG A 104 -10.16 -1.97 -11.07
CA ARG A 104 -9.52 -0.72 -11.52
C ARG A 104 -9.72 0.46 -10.56
N LYS A 105 -10.83 0.48 -9.81
CA LYS A 105 -11.15 1.56 -8.85
C LYS A 105 -10.15 1.64 -7.69
N MET A 106 -9.54 0.50 -7.33
CA MET A 106 -8.57 0.38 -6.24
C MET A 106 -7.23 1.02 -6.59
N LEU A 107 -6.86 1.02 -7.87
CA LEU A 107 -5.57 1.49 -8.39
C LEU A 107 -5.51 3.03 -8.46
N PRO A 108 -4.29 3.60 -8.59
CA PRO A 108 -4.11 5.04 -8.78
C PRO A 108 -4.97 5.62 -9.90
N ASN A 109 -5.46 6.85 -9.70
CA ASN A 109 -6.20 7.56 -10.73
C ASN A 109 -5.80 9.06 -10.77
N PRO A 110 -5.03 9.51 -11.77
CA PRO A 110 -4.55 8.71 -12.91
C PRO A 110 -3.37 7.80 -12.54
N ALA A 111 -3.25 6.63 -13.18
CA ALA A 111 -2.12 5.71 -13.04
C ALA A 111 -1.16 5.87 -14.23
N LYS A 112 -0.53 7.05 -14.37
CA LYS A 112 0.32 7.35 -15.54
C LYS A 112 1.69 6.69 -15.50
N GLU A 113 2.21 6.44 -14.31
CA GLU A 113 3.58 5.94 -14.10
C GLU A 113 3.62 4.46 -13.69
N LEU A 114 2.47 3.87 -13.37
CA LEU A 114 2.37 2.50 -12.90
C LEU A 114 2.69 1.52 -14.04
N PHE A 115 3.83 0.84 -13.93
CA PHE A 115 4.28 -0.13 -14.94
C PHE A 115 4.37 -1.55 -14.42
N LEU A 116 4.27 -1.76 -13.10
CA LEU A 116 4.33 -3.09 -12.49
C LEU A 116 3.29 -3.23 -11.38
N ILE A 117 2.50 -4.30 -11.49
CA ILE A 117 1.66 -4.83 -10.43
C ILE A 117 2.06 -6.29 -10.23
N ASP A 118 2.62 -6.63 -9.07
CA ASP A 118 3.05 -7.98 -8.75
C ASP A 118 2.04 -8.66 -7.81
N LEU A 119 1.34 -9.65 -8.37
CA LEU A 119 0.27 -10.43 -7.73
C LEU A 119 0.64 -11.92 -7.68
N ARG A 120 1.93 -12.26 -7.71
CA ARG A 120 2.36 -13.66 -7.66
C ARG A 120 1.99 -14.29 -6.32
N TYR A 121 1.71 -15.60 -6.35
CA TYR A 121 1.34 -16.38 -5.17
C TYR A 121 0.11 -15.84 -4.42
N LEU A 122 -0.80 -15.17 -5.13
CA LEU A 122 -2.18 -15.05 -4.68
C LEU A 122 -2.90 -16.41 -4.82
N ILE A 123 -4.04 -16.55 -4.17
CA ILE A 123 -4.82 -17.79 -4.18
C ILE A 123 -5.15 -18.25 -5.62
N ASP A 124 -5.20 -19.56 -5.84
CA ASP A 124 -5.36 -20.19 -7.17
C ASP A 124 -6.62 -19.74 -7.94
N ASN A 125 -7.61 -19.17 -7.25
CA ASN A 125 -8.84 -18.66 -7.85
C ASN A 125 -8.80 -17.18 -8.26
N PHE A 126 -7.69 -16.48 -8.02
CA PHE A 126 -7.58 -15.06 -8.36
C PHE A 126 -7.81 -14.83 -9.85
N PHE A 127 -7.18 -15.60 -10.73
CA PHE A 127 -7.35 -15.43 -12.19
C PHE A 127 -8.53 -16.21 -12.78
N SER A 128 -9.10 -17.18 -12.06
CA SER A 128 -10.21 -18.00 -12.57
C SER A 128 -11.54 -17.22 -12.69
N GLN A 129 -11.66 -16.07 -12.01
CA GLN A 129 -12.84 -15.19 -12.10
C GLN A 129 -12.75 -14.13 -13.22
N TYR A 130 -11.64 -14.03 -13.95
CA TYR A 130 -11.40 -12.93 -14.88
C TYR A 130 -11.31 -13.33 -16.35
N SER A 131 -12.47 -13.66 -16.94
CA SER A 131 -12.70 -13.50 -18.38
C SER A 131 -12.77 -12.02 -18.82
N ASN A 132 -12.73 -11.05 -17.88
CA ASN A 132 -12.88 -9.61 -18.12
C ASN A 132 -11.61 -8.76 -17.96
N LEU A 133 -10.45 -9.34 -17.62
CA LEU A 133 -9.17 -8.59 -17.57
C LEU A 133 -8.53 -8.38 -18.96
N SER A 134 -9.20 -8.78 -20.03
CA SER A 134 -8.76 -8.59 -21.43
C SER A 134 -8.81 -7.15 -21.93
N SER A 135 -9.12 -6.17 -21.07
CA SER A 135 -9.33 -4.76 -21.44
C SER A 135 -8.31 -3.78 -20.85
N PHE A 136 -7.14 -4.29 -20.45
CA PHE A 136 -5.98 -3.44 -20.16
C PHE A 136 -5.42 -2.82 -21.45
#